data_AF-A0ABD5GEJ9-F1
#
_entry.id   AF-A0ABD5GEJ9-F1
#
_cell.length_a   1.000
_cell.length_b   1.000
_cell.length_c   1.000
_cell.angle_alpha   90.00
_cell.angle_beta   90.00
_cell.angle_gamma   90.00
#
_symmetry.space_group_name_H-M   'P 1'
#
loop_
_entity.id
_entity.type
_entity.pdbx_description
1 polymer ?
#
loop_
_entity_poly.entity_id
_entity_poly.type
_entity_poly.pdbx_seq_one_letter_code
_entity_poly.pdbx_strand_id
1 'polypeptide(L)' 'MRLLLCRCGHSPRLPDCPLDCRQGLAFQVERPRILLLCRCGRSRRLPWCDGSHAPEAVGFKARWRRFWAGR' A
#
# COMPACT_ATOMS: atom_id res chain seq x y z
N MET A 1 -9.58 -2.93 16.91
CA MET A 1 -8.10 -3.08 16.82
C MET A 1 -7.50 -1.79 16.30
N ARG A 2 -6.44 -1.25 16.91
CA ARG A 2 -5.81 0.00 16.48
C ARG A 2 -4.52 -0.30 15.74
N LEU A 3 -4.35 0.31 14.56
CA LEU A 3 -3.17 0.21 13.72
C LEU A 3 -2.51 1.58 13.64
N LEU A 4 -1.18 1.62 13.49
CA LEU A 4 -0.44 2.84 13.18
C LEU A 4 0.21 2.68 11.81
N LEU A 5 -0.38 3.32 10.80
CA LEU A 5 -0.02 3.12 9.40
C LEU A 5 0.87 4.26 8.89
N CYS A 6 1.87 3.94 8.07
CA CYS A 6 2.81 4.92 7.53
C CYS A 6 2.22 5.70 6.35
N ARG A 7 2.18 7.03 6.48
CA ARG A 7 1.80 7.95 5.38
C ARG A 7 2.99 8.60 4.67
N CYS A 8 4.14 8.66 5.32
CA CYS A 8 5.31 9.39 4.82
C CYS A 8 6.15 8.59 3.82
N GLY A 9 5.99 7.28 3.76
CA GLY A 9 6.77 6.40 2.88
C GLY A 9 8.19 6.10 3.37
N HIS A 10 8.64 6.73 4.46
CA HIS A 10 9.99 6.56 5.01
C HIS A 10 10.10 5.46 6.08
N SER A 11 9.01 4.75 6.40
CA SER A 11 9.08 3.67 7.37
C SER A 11 9.91 2.49 6.83
N PRO A 12 10.85 1.93 7.60
CA PRO A 12 11.56 0.72 7.21
C PRO A 12 10.68 -0.53 7.23
N ARG A 13 9.45 -0.45 7.76
CA ARG A 13 8.53 -1.57 7.97
C ARG A 13 7.14 -1.32 7.36
N LEU A 14 7.06 -0.69 6.19
CA LEU A 14 5.80 -0.48 5.47
C LEU A 14 4.95 -1.78 5.47
N PRO A 15 3.66 -1.72 5.84
CA PRO A 15 2.81 -0.53 5.97
C PRO A 15 2.78 0.12 7.36
N ASP A 16 3.48 -0.45 8.34
CA ASP A 16 3.46 0.02 9.73
C ASP A 16 4.34 1.26 9.91
N CYS A 17 3.95 2.15 10.82
CA CYS A 17 4.73 3.31 11.23
C CYS A 17 5.36 3.08 12.61
N PRO A 18 6.60 3.49 12.85
CA PRO A 18 7.14 3.48 14.19
C PRO A 18 6.39 4.51 15.06
N LEU A 19 6.31 4.25 16.38
CA LEU A 19 5.47 5.00 17.33
C LEU A 19 5.86 6.48 17.45
N ASP A 20 7.10 6.82 17.10
CA ASP A 20 7.69 8.16 17.11
C ASP A 20 7.40 8.97 15.84
N CYS A 21 6.80 8.37 14.80
CA CYS A 21 6.56 9.06 13.56
C CYS A 21 5.34 10.00 13.66
N ARG A 22 5.60 11.32 13.61
CA ARG A 22 4.56 12.37 13.66
C ARG A 22 3.55 12.32 12.51
N GLN A 23 3.88 11.66 11.41
CA GLN A 23 3.05 11.57 10.20
C GLN A 23 2.25 10.25 10.12
N GLY A 24 2.39 9.36 11.11
CA GLY A 24 1.64 8.11 11.19
C GLY A 24 0.12 8.34 11.28
N LEU A 25 -0.63 7.44 10.66
CA LEU A 25 -2.10 7.40 10.74
C LEU A 25 -2.53 6.39 11.79
N ALA A 26 -3.08 6.86 12.90
CA ALA A 26 -3.79 5.99 13.83
C ALA A 26 -5.13 5.58 13.21
N PHE A 27 -5.25 4.31 12.81
CA PHE A 27 -6.44 3.76 12.18
C PHE A 27 -7.15 2.78 13.11
N GLN A 28 -8.43 3.03 13.38
CA GLN A 28 -9.29 2.17 14.19
C GLN A 28 -10.07 1.22 13.28
N VAL A 29 -9.91 -0.09 13.48
CA VAL A 29 -10.70 -1.12 12.81
C VAL A 29 -11.84 -1.52 13.73
N GLU A 30 -13.05 -1.07 13.39
CA GLU A 30 -14.29 -1.36 14.13
C GLU A 30 -14.83 -2.76 13.84
N ARG A 31 -14.70 -3.22 12.59
CA ARG A 31 -15.17 -4.52 12.13
C ARG A 31 -14.12 -5.22 11.29
N PRO A 32 -14.02 -6.56 11.32
CA PRO A 32 -13.10 -7.31 10.48
C PRO A 32 -13.34 -7.00 8.99
N ARG A 33 -12.25 -6.65 8.29
CA ARG A 33 -12.26 -6.40 6.84
C ARG A 33 -10.87 -6.56 6.27
N ILE A 34 -10.83 -6.86 4.98
CA ILE A 34 -9.59 -6.88 4.20
C ILE A 34 -9.23 -5.44 3.83
N LEU A 35 -8.00 -5.04 4.14
CA LEU A 35 -7.44 -3.75 3.77
C LEU A 35 -6.32 -3.96 2.75
N LEU A 36 -6.29 -3.12 1.72
CA LEU A 36 -5.19 -3.10 0.75
C LEU A 36 -4.19 -2.02 1.16
N LEU A 37 -3.11 -2.45 1.81
CA LEU A 37 -2.07 -1.55 2.34
C LEU A 37 -0.84 -1.55 1.44
N CYS A 38 -0.21 -0.39 1.31
CA CYS A 38 1.01 -0.22 0.51
C CYS A 38 2.23 -0.73 1.28
N ARG A 39 3.00 -1.62 0.64
CA ARG A 39 4.29 -2.11 1.15
C ARG A 39 5.50 -1.68 0.31
N CYS A 40 5.27 -1.18 -0.89
CA CYS A 40 6.35 -0.83 -1.83
C CYS A 40 6.82 0.63 -1.72
N GLY A 41 6.10 1.49 -1.00
CA GLY A 41 6.40 2.92 -0.87
C GLY A 41 6.06 3.78 -2.10
N ARG A 42 5.57 3.18 -3.20
CA ARG A 42 5.29 3.89 -4.48
C ARG A 42 3.88 4.45 -4.60
N SER A 43 3.01 4.18 -3.62
CA SER A 43 1.61 4.64 -3.67
C SER A 43 1.54 6.16 -3.56
N ARG A 44 0.69 6.78 -4.37
CA ARG A 44 0.36 8.21 -4.24
C ARG A 44 -0.70 8.46 -3.17
N ARG A 45 -1.22 7.38 -2.56
CA ARG A 45 -2.30 7.39 -1.55
C ARG A 45 -1.90 6.65 -0.28
N LEU A 46 -0.63 6.73 0.13
CA LEU A 46 -0.15 6.12 1.37
C LEU A 46 -1.09 6.46 2.55
N PRO A 47 -1.50 5.47 3.37
CA PRO A 47 -0.96 4.10 3.49
C PRO A 47 -1.61 3.06 2.55
N TRP A 48 -2.54 3.47 1.69
CA TRP A 48 -3.35 2.57 0.87
C TRP A 48 -2.61 2.11 -0.38
N CYS A 49 -2.85 0.87 -0.80
CA CYS A 49 -2.38 0.39 -2.10
C CYS A 49 -3.24 0.97 -3.22
N ASP A 50 -2.60 1.63 -4.19
CA ASP A 50 -3.27 2.21 -5.37
C ASP A 50 -2.86 1.53 -6.69
N GLY A 51 -2.09 0.45 -6.62
CA GLY A 51 -1.57 -0.27 -7.78
C GLY A 51 -0.24 0.24 -8.32
N SER A 52 0.32 1.34 -7.81
CA SER A 52 1.60 1.92 -8.28
C SER A 52 2.83 1.04 -8.06
N HIS A 53 2.68 -0.12 -7.40
CA HIS A 53 3.73 -1.12 -7.31
C HIS A 53 3.96 -1.82 -8.67
N ALA A 54 2.91 -1.94 -9.47
CA ALA A 54 3.01 -2.52 -10.80
C ALA A 54 3.68 -1.50 -11.74
N PRO A 55 4.48 -1.97 -12.71
CA PRO A 55 5.04 -1.08 -13.73
C PRO A 55 3.92 -0.36 -14.50
N GLU A 56 4.26 0.60 -15.35
CA GLU A 56 3.29 1.13 -16.31
C GLU A 56 3.02 0.09 -17.42
N ALA A 57 1.79 0.03 -17.91
CA ALA A 57 1.42 -0.80 -19.07
C ALA A 57 0.52 0.02 -19.97
N VAL A 58 1.01 0.29 -21.17
CA VAL A 58 0.23 0.98 -22.19
C VAL A 58 -0.64 -0.03 -22.92
N GLY A 59 -1.95 0.16 -22.83
CA GLY A 59 -2.95 -0.66 -23.52
C GLY A 59 -3.41 -1.90 -22.74
N PHE A 60 -4.63 -2.34 -23.06
CA PHE A 60 -5.31 -3.47 -22.41
C PHE A 60 -4.47 -4.76 -22.49
N LYS A 61 -3.97 -5.13 -23.67
CA LYS A 61 -3.17 -6.35 -23.87
C LYS A 61 -1.94 -6.38 -22.96
N ALA A 62 -1.26 -5.26 -22.75
CA ALA A 62 -0.09 -5.18 -21.87
C ALA A 62 -0.46 -5.35 -20.39
N ARG A 63 -1.59 -4.78 -19.94
CA ARG A 63 -2.09 -5.01 -18.58
C ARG A 63 -2.47 -6.47 -18.35
N TRP A 64 -3.12 -7.11 -19.31
CA TRP A 64 -3.58 -8.50 -19.20
C TRP A 64 -2.45 -9.52 -19.11
N ARG A 65 -1.31 -9.26 -19.77
CA ARG A 65 -0.12 -10.11 -19.64
C ARG A 65 0.35 -10.27 -18.18
N ARG A 66 0.07 -9.29 -17.30
CA ARG A 66 0.48 -9.36 -15.88
C ARG A 66 -0.19 -10.48 -15.09
N PHE A 67 -1.38 -10.88 -15.52
CA PHE A 67 -2.16 -11.89 -14.83
C PHE A 67 -1.99 -13.29 -15.42
N TRP A 68 -1.55 -13.38 -16.69
CA TRP A 68 -1.51 -14.63 -17.44
C TRP A 68 -0.10 -15.08 -17.85
N ALA A 69 0.88 -14.18 -17.93
CA ALA A 69 2.26 -14.53 -18.29
C ALA A 69 3.05 -15.10 -17.10
N GLY A 70 2.39 -15.94 -16.29
CA GLY A 70 2.84 -16.54 -15.03
C GLY A 70 4.34 -16.47 -14.77
N ARG A 71 4.71 -15.68 -13.76
CA ARG A 71 5.97 -15.79 -13.04
C ARG A 71 5.65 -15.91 -11.56
#